data_AF-A0A2M8BX19-F1
#
_entry.id   AF-A0A2M8BX19-F1
#
_cell.length_a   1.000
_cell.length_b   1.000
_cell.length_c   1.000
_cell.angle_alpha   90.00
_cell.angle_beta   90.00
_cell.angle_gamma   90.00
#
_symmetry.space_group_name_H-M   'P 1'
#
loop_
_entity.id
_entity.type
_entity.pdbx_description
1 polymer ?
#
loop_
_entity_poly.entity_id
_entity_poly.type
_entity_poly.pdbx_seq_one_letter_code
_entity_poly.pdbx_strand_id
1 'polypeptide(L)'
;HQRCLIHVLREAKRWLPKRTPFLFTQELRSIALDLIRVKTQKEAIEWKSKLIKWEMAYGHLLKEKTYSQTEVTKTGPRWWHTHKDLRRGWRLLTDNWYPFFVHLDHSMIPKDNNSIEGTNSQAKRFLGNHRGMKTPQQVSFLFWYLIFTRTKTKQDLKKLWDEWKQ
;
A
#
# COMPACT_ATOMS: atom_id res chain seq x y z
N HIS A 1 2.72 -5.07 -13.09
CA HIS A 1 2.55 -3.96 -12.13
C HIS A 1 3.03 -4.39 -10.75
N GLN A 2 4.00 -3.68 -10.15
CA GLN A 2 4.47 -3.89 -8.77
C GLN A 2 3.63 -3.04 -7.81
N ARG A 3 3.17 -3.60 -6.68
CA ARG A 3 2.56 -2.82 -5.60
C ARG A 3 3.67 -2.18 -4.75
N CYS A 4 3.50 -0.91 -4.40
CA CYS A 4 4.41 -0.25 -3.46
C CYS A 4 4.30 -0.91 -2.08
N LEU A 5 5.39 -1.49 -1.60
CA LEU A 5 5.40 -2.23 -0.33
C LEU A 5 5.11 -1.33 0.88
N ILE A 6 5.39 -0.04 0.79
CA ILE A 6 5.09 0.94 1.83
C ILE A 6 3.59 1.17 1.96
N HIS A 7 2.85 1.24 0.85
CA HIS A 7 1.39 1.33 0.87
C HIS A 7 0.76 0.08 1.48
N VAL A 8 1.23 -1.10 1.06
CA VAL A 8 0.80 -2.37 1.65
C VAL A 8 1.07 -2.37 3.16
N LEU A 9 2.25 -1.91 3.59
CA LEU A 9 2.60 -1.87 5.00
C LEU A 9 1.74 -0.88 5.79
N ARG A 10 1.45 0.31 5.24
CA ARG A 10 0.56 1.29 5.89
C ARG A 10 -0.84 0.73 6.07
N GLU A 11 -1.36 0.06 5.05
CA GLU A 11 -2.67 -0.56 5.11
C GLU A 11 -2.69 -1.75 6.09
N ALA A 12 -1.66 -2.60 6.09
CA ALA A 12 -1.53 -3.68 7.06
C ALA A 12 -1.47 -3.16 8.51
N LYS A 13 -0.76 -2.05 8.74
CA LYS A 13 -0.68 -1.41 10.06
C LYS A 13 -2.03 -0.87 10.54
N ARG A 14 -2.92 -0.47 9.63
CA ARG A 14 -4.28 -0.01 9.94
C ARG A 14 -5.15 -1.16 10.41
N TRP A 15 -5.07 -2.31 9.74
CA TRP A 15 -5.89 -3.49 10.05
C TRP A 15 -5.33 -4.33 11.20
N LEU A 16 -4.02 -4.32 11.41
CA LEU A 16 -3.34 -5.17 12.38
C LEU A 16 -2.65 -4.28 13.43
N PRO A 17 -3.36 -3.80 14.47
CA PRO A 17 -2.81 -2.83 15.41
C PRO A 17 -1.64 -3.39 16.24
N LYS A 18 -0.67 -2.51 16.59
CA LYS A 18 0.53 -2.90 17.35
C LYS A 18 0.19 -3.40 18.77
N ARG A 19 -0.75 -2.73 19.45
CA ARG A 19 -1.12 -2.99 20.85
C ARG A 19 -2.39 -3.85 20.93
N THR A 20 -2.40 -4.96 20.22
CA THR A 20 -3.48 -5.94 20.29
C THR A 20 -3.14 -7.02 21.31
N PRO A 21 -4.09 -7.47 22.14
CA PRO A 21 -3.85 -8.60 23.07
C PRO A 21 -3.80 -9.95 22.33
N PHE A 22 -4.23 -9.98 21.07
CA PHE A 22 -4.38 -11.22 20.32
C PHE A 22 -3.09 -11.63 19.62
N LEU A 23 -2.53 -12.78 20.01
CA LEU A 23 -1.30 -13.33 19.43
C LEU A 23 -1.39 -13.50 17.90
N PHE A 24 -2.50 -14.05 17.40
CA PHE A 24 -2.73 -14.22 15.95
C PHE A 24 -2.62 -12.90 15.17
N THR A 25 -3.05 -11.77 15.75
CA THR A 25 -2.96 -10.46 15.10
C THR A 25 -1.53 -9.92 15.17
N GLN A 26 -0.84 -10.12 16.30
CA GLN A 26 0.56 -9.73 16.47
C GLN A 26 1.47 -10.47 15.49
N GLU A 27 1.29 -11.78 15.33
CA GLU A 27 2.05 -12.60 14.41
C GLU A 27 1.82 -12.19 12.95
N LEU A 28 0.57 -12.02 12.53
CA LEU A 28 0.27 -11.58 11.17
C LEU A 28 0.86 -10.19 10.89
N ARG A 29 0.82 -9.30 11.88
CA ARG A 29 1.46 -7.97 11.80
C ARG A 29 2.97 -8.10 11.63
N SER A 30 3.61 -9.03 12.34
CA SER A 30 5.06 -9.29 12.22
C SER A 30 5.42 -9.72 10.80
N ILE A 31 4.66 -10.66 10.24
CA ILE A 31 4.82 -11.10 8.85
C ILE A 31 4.65 -9.93 7.87
N ALA A 32 3.66 -9.07 8.09
CA ALA A 32 3.46 -7.87 7.28
C ALA A 32 4.64 -6.89 7.35
N LEU A 33 5.26 -6.73 8.54
CA LEU A 33 6.43 -5.87 8.73
C LEU A 33 7.68 -6.43 8.06
N ASP A 34 7.81 -7.76 8.01
CA ASP A 34 8.92 -8.42 7.34
C ASP A 34 8.88 -8.27 5.81
N LEU A 35 7.72 -7.96 5.22
CA LEU A 35 7.55 -7.80 3.78
C LEU A 35 8.56 -6.79 3.17
N ILE A 36 8.80 -5.66 3.84
CA ILE A 36 9.72 -4.61 3.35
C ILE A 36 11.21 -4.98 3.50
N ARG A 37 11.50 -6.05 4.25
CA ARG A 37 12.87 -6.52 4.52
C ARG A 37 13.36 -7.52 3.48
N VAL A 38 12.45 -8.10 2.71
CA VAL A 38 12.76 -9.06 1.65
C VAL A 38 13.57 -8.37 0.54
N LYS A 39 14.74 -8.92 0.23
CA LYS A 39 15.69 -8.45 -0.78
C LYS A 39 16.06 -9.53 -1.81
N THR A 40 15.71 -10.78 -1.56
CA THR A 40 16.06 -11.91 -2.43
C THR A 40 14.88 -12.83 -2.67
N GLN A 41 14.91 -13.59 -3.77
CA GLN A 41 13.84 -14.57 -4.06
C GLN A 41 13.74 -15.66 -2.99
N LYS A 42 14.87 -16.06 -2.40
CA LYS A 42 14.91 -16.99 -1.28
C LYS A 42 14.13 -16.44 -0.07
N GLU A 43 14.40 -15.19 0.31
CA GLU A 43 13.67 -14.52 1.38
C GLU A 43 12.17 -14.36 1.07
N ALA A 44 11.80 -14.17 -0.19
CA ALA A 44 10.39 -14.13 -0.61
C ALA A 44 9.68 -15.48 -0.39
N ILE A 45 10.37 -16.60 -0.67
CA ILE A 45 9.85 -17.95 -0.40
C ILE A 45 9.71 -18.19 1.11
N GLU A 46 10.71 -17.79 1.91
CA GLU A 46 10.66 -17.88 3.37
C GLU A 46 9.52 -17.03 3.94
N TRP A 47 9.31 -15.82 3.41
CA TRP A 47 8.21 -14.95 3.79
C TRP A 47 6.84 -15.58 3.50
N LYS A 48 6.66 -16.18 2.31
CA LYS A 48 5.43 -16.95 1.98
C LYS A 48 5.23 -18.12 2.93
N SER A 49 6.31 -18.82 3.29
CA SER A 49 6.25 -19.93 4.24
C SER A 49 5.76 -19.50 5.62
N LYS A 50 6.12 -18.28 6.07
CA LYS A 50 5.58 -17.70 7.32
C LYS A 50 4.06 -17.48 7.25
N LEU A 51 3.53 -17.01 6.11
CA LEU A 51 2.07 -16.86 5.92
C LEU A 51 1.35 -18.20 5.97
N ILE A 52 1.90 -19.24 5.31
CA ILE A 52 1.32 -20.58 5.32
C ILE A 52 1.28 -21.14 6.76
N LYS A 53 2.39 -21.01 7.51
CA LYS A 53 2.44 -21.43 8.93
C LYS A 53 1.39 -20.69 9.77
N TRP A 54 1.22 -19.40 9.54
CA TRP A 54 0.20 -18.61 10.22
C TRP A 54 -1.22 -19.08 9.88
N GLU A 55 -1.50 -19.39 8.61
CA GLU A 55 -2.80 -19.93 8.19
C GLU A 55 -3.10 -21.28 8.81
N MET A 56 -2.10 -22.16 8.90
CA MET A 56 -2.26 -23.46 9.56
C MET A 56 -2.63 -23.31 11.04
N ALA A 57 -2.03 -22.34 11.74
CA ALA A 57 -2.29 -22.11 13.16
C ALA A 57 -3.63 -21.38 13.41
N TYR A 58 -3.93 -20.34 12.63
CA TYR A 58 -4.99 -19.36 12.93
C TYR A 58 -6.04 -19.19 11.83
N GLY A 59 -5.95 -19.93 10.72
CA GLY A 59 -6.85 -19.79 9.57
C GLY A 59 -8.32 -20.06 9.90
N HIS A 60 -8.60 -20.82 10.96
CA HIS A 60 -9.96 -21.04 11.45
C HIS A 60 -10.65 -19.72 11.89
N LEU A 61 -9.89 -18.78 12.47
CA LEU A 61 -10.39 -17.47 12.91
C LEU A 61 -10.90 -16.61 11.75
N LEU A 62 -10.41 -16.84 10.53
CA LEU A 62 -10.87 -16.13 9.33
C LEU A 62 -12.31 -16.50 8.93
N LYS A 63 -12.80 -17.65 9.40
CA LYS A 63 -14.13 -18.18 9.12
C LYS A 63 -15.11 -17.95 10.26
N GLU A 64 -14.64 -17.53 11.42
CA GLU A 64 -15.46 -17.30 12.61
C GLU A 64 -16.50 -16.19 12.38
N LYS A 65 -17.70 -16.40 12.91
CA LYS A 65 -18.86 -15.54 12.74
C LYS A 65 -19.48 -15.22 14.10
N THR A 66 -19.80 -13.95 14.30
CA THR A 66 -20.63 -13.48 15.40
C THR A 66 -22.04 -13.25 14.87
N TYR A 67 -23.03 -13.77 15.59
CA TYR A 67 -24.44 -13.65 15.26
C TYR A 67 -25.08 -12.54 16.10
N SER A 68 -25.98 -11.78 15.48
CA SER A 68 -26.82 -10.81 16.17
C SER A 68 -27.83 -11.53 17.03
N GLN A 69 -27.99 -11.07 18.28
CA GLN A 69 -29.01 -11.57 19.19
C GLN A 69 -30.39 -10.93 18.94
N THR A 70 -30.42 -9.78 18.26
CA THR A 70 -31.63 -8.95 18.10
C THR A 70 -32.09 -8.81 16.65
N GLU A 71 -31.16 -8.85 15.69
CA GLU A 71 -31.48 -8.71 14.27
C GLU A 71 -31.65 -10.08 13.60
N VAL A 72 -32.89 -10.44 13.28
CA VAL A 72 -33.22 -11.66 12.53
C VAL A 72 -33.69 -11.29 11.12
N THR A 73 -33.13 -11.96 10.12
CA THR A 73 -33.51 -11.82 8.72
C THR A 73 -34.36 -13.03 8.28
N LYS A 74 -34.95 -12.96 7.08
CA LYS A 74 -35.75 -14.08 6.52
C LYS A 74 -35.00 -15.41 6.45
N THR A 75 -33.67 -15.40 6.44
CA THR A 75 -32.80 -16.58 6.34
C THR A 75 -32.10 -16.94 7.66
N GLY A 76 -32.48 -16.31 8.78
CA GLY A 76 -31.91 -16.54 10.10
C GLY A 76 -31.25 -15.30 10.72
N PRO A 77 -30.57 -15.45 11.87
CA PRO A 77 -29.92 -14.34 12.56
C PRO A 77 -28.88 -13.65 11.67
N ARG A 78 -28.89 -12.33 11.64
CA ARG A 78 -27.85 -11.56 10.94
C ARG A 78 -26.50 -11.90 11.56
N TRP A 79 -25.47 -12.04 10.74
CA TRP A 79 -24.12 -12.34 11.23
C TRP A 79 -23.07 -11.48 10.55
N TRP A 80 -21.89 -11.41 11.18
CA TRP A 80 -20.70 -10.84 10.59
C TRP A 80 -19.45 -11.62 11.00
N HIS A 81 -18.36 -11.51 10.24
CA HIS A 81 -17.09 -12.09 10.65
C HIS A 81 -16.62 -11.49 11.96
N THR A 82 -16.24 -12.32 12.92
CA THR A 82 -15.77 -11.88 14.25
C THR A 82 -14.49 -11.06 14.12
N HIS A 83 -13.53 -11.55 13.34
CA HIS A 83 -12.23 -10.91 13.14
C HIS A 83 -12.13 -10.19 11.79
N LYS A 84 -12.97 -9.16 11.57
CA LYS A 84 -13.02 -8.41 10.30
C LYS A 84 -11.68 -7.84 9.88
N ASP A 85 -10.98 -7.18 10.81
CA ASP A 85 -9.72 -6.50 10.50
C ASP A 85 -8.59 -7.49 10.30
N LEU A 86 -8.55 -8.59 11.06
CA LEU A 86 -7.63 -9.70 10.80
C LEU A 86 -7.79 -10.22 9.38
N ARG A 87 -9.04 -10.43 8.95
CA ARG A 87 -9.35 -10.94 7.62
C ARG A 87 -8.99 -9.96 6.51
N ARG A 88 -9.15 -8.65 6.73
CA ARG A 88 -8.67 -7.61 5.81
C ARG A 88 -7.15 -7.63 5.70
N GLY A 89 -6.45 -7.74 6.84
CA GLY A 89 -5.00 -7.88 6.88
C GLY A 89 -4.50 -9.13 6.16
N TRP A 90 -5.15 -10.28 6.38
CA TRP A 90 -4.85 -11.53 5.69
C TRP A 90 -4.98 -11.38 4.18
N ARG A 91 -6.16 -10.97 3.71
CA ARG A 91 -6.44 -10.74 2.28
C ARG A 91 -5.49 -9.75 1.63
N LEU A 92 -5.15 -8.67 2.33
CA LEU A 92 -4.17 -7.69 1.85
C LEU A 92 -2.83 -8.37 1.51
N LEU A 93 -2.42 -9.34 2.33
CA LEU A 93 -1.19 -10.09 2.15
C LEU A 93 -1.34 -11.27 1.20
N THR A 94 -2.55 -11.79 0.92
CA THR A 94 -2.76 -13.04 0.15
C THR A 94 -3.46 -12.91 -1.20
N ASP A 95 -4.36 -11.94 -1.38
CA ASP A 95 -5.23 -11.89 -2.56
C ASP A 95 -4.45 -11.64 -3.87
N ASN A 96 -3.21 -11.13 -3.81
CA ASN A 96 -2.32 -11.08 -4.96
C ASN A 96 -0.85 -10.89 -4.54
N TRP A 97 -0.07 -11.98 -4.48
CA TRP A 97 1.36 -11.94 -4.11
C TRP A 97 2.29 -11.50 -5.22
N TYR A 98 1.94 -11.80 -6.47
CA TYR A 98 2.78 -11.54 -7.65
C TYR A 98 3.28 -10.10 -7.73
N PRO A 99 2.48 -9.06 -7.41
CA PRO A 99 2.92 -7.67 -7.42
C PRO A 99 3.93 -7.28 -6.33
N PHE A 100 4.26 -8.14 -5.35
CA PHE A 100 5.14 -7.73 -4.23
C PHE A 100 6.62 -7.88 -4.54
N PHE A 101 7.00 -8.84 -5.38
CA PHE A 101 8.40 -9.23 -5.58
C PHE A 101 8.90 -9.03 -7.01
N VAL A 102 8.13 -8.37 -7.88
CA VAL A 102 8.52 -8.06 -9.27
C VAL A 102 9.82 -7.26 -9.33
N HIS A 103 10.07 -6.39 -8.34
CA HIS A 103 11.29 -5.62 -8.21
C HIS A 103 12.56 -6.46 -7.97
N LEU A 104 12.42 -7.73 -7.55
CA LEU A 104 13.57 -8.63 -7.38
C LEU A 104 14.12 -9.11 -8.71
N ASP A 105 13.26 -9.26 -9.72
CA ASP A 105 13.64 -9.72 -11.06
C ASP A 105 13.94 -8.55 -12.02
N HIS A 106 13.49 -7.34 -11.67
CA HIS A 106 13.65 -6.14 -12.48
C HIS A 106 14.22 -4.99 -11.65
N SER A 107 15.54 -4.79 -11.73
CA SER A 107 16.28 -3.74 -10.98
C SER A 107 15.80 -2.31 -11.27
N MET A 108 15.19 -2.07 -12.43
CA MET A 108 14.64 -0.76 -12.83
C MET A 108 13.31 -0.44 -12.12
N ILE A 109 12.66 -1.42 -11.50
CA ILE A 109 11.42 -1.24 -10.75
C ILE A 109 11.78 -1.05 -9.27
N PRO A 110 11.57 0.13 -8.67
CA PRO A 110 11.90 0.33 -7.28
C PRO A 110 10.92 -0.42 -6.36
N LYS A 111 11.44 -0.89 -5.23
CA LYS A 111 10.66 -1.58 -4.17
C LYS A 111 9.58 -0.70 -3.52
N ASP A 112 9.83 0.61 -3.48
CA ASP A 112 8.94 1.63 -2.95
C ASP A 112 8.86 2.82 -3.93
N ASN A 113 7.76 3.55 -3.88
CA ASN A 113 7.58 4.80 -4.64
C ASN A 113 7.74 6.02 -3.73
N ASN A 114 8.42 5.89 -2.57
CA ASN A 114 8.47 6.95 -1.55
C ASN A 114 8.97 8.28 -2.12
N SER A 115 9.91 8.23 -3.08
CA SER A 115 10.40 9.42 -3.78
C SER A 115 9.28 10.14 -4.56
N ILE A 116 8.41 9.39 -5.24
CA ILE A 116 7.25 9.91 -5.99
C ILE A 116 6.12 10.33 -5.05
N GLU A 117 5.87 9.61 -3.95
CA GLU A 117 4.85 9.96 -2.97
C GLU A 117 5.13 11.31 -2.32
N GLY A 118 6.39 11.63 -2.01
CA GLY A 118 6.78 12.93 -1.46
C GLY A 118 6.44 14.07 -2.42
N THR A 119 6.84 13.94 -3.69
CA THR A 119 6.52 14.91 -4.75
C THR A 119 5.01 15.03 -4.96
N ASN A 120 4.27 13.92 -5.02
CA ASN A 120 2.82 13.94 -5.20
C ASN A 120 2.09 14.55 -3.99
N SER A 121 2.57 14.30 -2.77
CA SER A 121 2.02 14.90 -1.55
C SER A 121 2.21 16.42 -1.56
N GLN A 122 3.38 16.90 -1.96
CA GLN A 122 3.65 18.34 -2.10
C GLN A 122 2.76 18.97 -3.18
N ALA A 123 2.67 18.35 -4.35
CA ALA A 123 1.79 18.78 -5.45
C ALA A 123 0.32 18.87 -5.00
N LYS A 124 -0.20 17.83 -4.34
CA LYS A 124 -1.57 17.81 -3.79
C LYS A 124 -1.79 18.90 -2.73
N ARG A 125 -0.80 19.19 -1.89
CA ARG A 125 -0.88 20.27 -0.90
C ARG A 125 -1.01 21.63 -1.59
N PHE A 126 -0.19 21.91 -2.60
CA PHE A 126 -0.27 23.16 -3.35
C PHE A 126 -1.62 23.30 -4.08
N LEU A 127 -2.09 22.25 -4.74
CA LEU A 127 -3.44 22.24 -5.32
C LEU A 127 -4.54 22.44 -4.26
N GLY A 128 -4.38 21.85 -3.07
CA GLY A 128 -5.29 22.00 -1.94
C GLY A 128 -5.35 23.42 -1.37
N ASN A 129 -4.30 24.21 -1.52
CA ASN A 129 -4.28 25.64 -1.17
C ASN A 129 -4.99 26.51 -2.23
N HIS A 130 -5.13 25.99 -3.45
CA HIS A 130 -5.71 26.69 -4.59
C HIS A 130 -6.99 25.98 -5.09
N ARG A 131 -7.94 25.72 -4.18
CA ARG A 131 -9.16 24.94 -4.47
C ARG A 131 -10.06 25.52 -5.57
N GLY A 132 -9.90 26.80 -5.90
CA GLY A 132 -10.67 27.49 -6.94
C GLY A 132 -10.17 27.26 -8.38
N MET A 133 -9.04 26.58 -8.57
CA MET A 133 -8.50 26.34 -9.92
C MET A 133 -9.31 25.29 -10.67
N LYS A 134 -9.70 25.60 -11.91
CA LYS A 134 -10.26 24.63 -12.86
C LYS A 134 -9.19 23.63 -13.28
N THR A 135 -9.58 22.43 -13.72
CA THR A 135 -8.65 21.37 -14.12
C THR A 135 -7.53 21.82 -15.09
N PRO A 136 -7.79 22.62 -16.15
CA PRO A 136 -6.71 23.11 -17.02
C PRO A 136 -5.70 23.99 -16.29
N GLN A 137 -6.16 24.82 -15.35
CA GLN A 137 -5.30 25.68 -14.53
C GLN A 137 -4.47 24.84 -13.55
N GLN A 138 -5.06 23.79 -12.98
CA GLN A 138 -4.33 22.84 -12.13
C GLN A 138 -3.22 22.11 -12.89
N VAL A 139 -3.49 21.69 -14.14
CA VAL A 139 -2.48 21.06 -15.00
C VAL A 139 -1.35 22.02 -15.30
N SER A 140 -1.65 23.26 -15.75
CA SER A 140 -0.63 24.27 -16.01
C SER A 140 0.18 24.61 -14.75
N PHE A 141 -0.48 24.74 -13.60
CA PHE A 141 0.19 24.98 -12.32
C PHE A 141 1.16 23.85 -11.97
N LEU A 142 0.70 22.59 -12.04
CA LEU A 142 1.55 21.44 -11.75
C LEU A 142 2.73 21.32 -12.72
N PHE A 143 2.51 21.61 -14.00
CA PHE A 143 3.55 21.63 -15.03
C PHE A 143 4.67 22.61 -14.64
N TRP A 144 4.31 23.88 -14.41
CA TRP A 144 5.28 24.90 -14.00
C TRP A 144 5.95 24.57 -12.67
N TYR A 145 5.18 24.11 -11.68
CA TYR A 145 5.71 23.69 -10.40
C TYR A 145 6.77 22.57 -10.53
N LEU A 146 6.49 21.55 -11.34
CA LEU A 146 7.44 20.46 -11.58
C LEU A 146 8.69 20.93 -12.31
N ILE A 147 8.56 21.86 -13.25
CA ILE A 147 9.70 22.46 -13.96
C ILE A 147 10.59 23.20 -12.97
N PHE A 148 10.05 24.21 -12.27
CA PHE A 148 10.86 25.06 -11.39
C PHE A 148 11.47 24.30 -10.21
N THR A 149 10.85 23.21 -9.75
CA THR A 149 11.42 22.37 -8.68
C THR A 149 12.52 21.42 -9.16
N ARG A 150 12.54 21.06 -10.45
CA ARG A 150 13.50 20.09 -11.02
C ARG A 150 14.62 20.75 -11.81
N THR A 151 14.40 21.92 -12.41
CA THR A 151 15.45 22.71 -13.07
C THR A 151 16.26 23.45 -12.01
N LYS A 152 17.41 22.89 -11.63
CA LYS A 152 18.30 23.51 -10.63
C LYS A 152 19.49 24.22 -11.28
N THR A 153 19.83 23.85 -12.50
CA THR A 153 21.00 24.35 -13.21
C THR A 153 20.64 24.97 -14.56
N LYS A 154 21.55 25.81 -15.09
CA LYS A 154 21.43 26.35 -16.45
C LYS A 154 21.41 25.25 -17.52
N GLN A 155 22.04 24.10 -17.25
CA GLN A 155 22.03 22.95 -18.17
C GLN A 155 20.66 22.28 -18.23
N ASP A 156 19.96 22.17 -17.10
CA ASP A 156 18.60 21.61 -17.06
C ASP A 156 17.61 22.49 -17.84
N LEU A 157 17.73 23.82 -17.69
CA LEU A 157 16.93 24.79 -18.44
C LEU A 157 17.17 24.68 -19.95
N LYS A 158 18.42 24.48 -20.36
CA LYS A 158 18.77 24.35 -21.78
C LYS A 158 18.16 23.09 -22.39
N LYS A 159 18.22 21.95 -21.69
CA LYS A 159 17.58 20.70 -22.14
C LYS A 159 16.06 20.84 -22.29
N LEU A 160 15.40 21.48 -21.32
CA LEU A 160 13.96 21.72 -21.36
C LEU A 160 13.55 22.62 -22.53
N TRP A 161 14.35 23.66 -22.79
CA TRP A 161 14.15 24.55 -23.92
C TRP A 161 14.32 23.86 -25.27
N ASP A 162 15.28 22.94 -25.38
CA ASP A 162 15.51 22.15 -26.60
C ASP A 162 14.35 21.16 -26.86
N GLU A 163 13.76 20.57 -25.81
CA GLU A 163 12.56 19.71 -25.93
C GLU A 163 11.30 20.50 -26.36
N TRP A 164 11.13 21.75 -25.90
CA TRP A 164 9.96 22.57 -26.24
C TRP A 164 9.98 23.17 -27.64
N LYS A 165 11.14 23.17 -28.29
CA LYS A 165 11.31 23.65 -29.66
C LYS A 165 11.00 22.59 -30.72
N GLN A 166 10.89 21.31 -30.33
CA GLN A 166 10.44 20.22 -31.20
C GLN A 166 8.92 20.22 -31.30
#